data_AF-A0A2V5N7P9-F1
#
_entry.id   AF-A0A2V5N7P9-F1
#
_cell.length_a   1.000
_cell.length_b   1.000
_cell.length_c   1.000
_cell.angle_alpha   90.00
_cell.angle_beta   90.00
_cell.angle_gamma   90.00
#
_symmetry.space_group_name_H-M   'P 1'
#
loop_
_entity.id
_entity.type
_entity.pdbx_description
1 polymer ?
#
loop_
_entity_poly.entity_id
_entity_poly.type
_entity_poly.pdbx_seq_one_letter_code
_entity_poly.pdbx_strand_id
1 'polypeptide(L)'
;MFHRFGSRQNRAWSADLVVFDAADLSGDGKIDLLGLAADGQPVQAMNQGSKNYHWQVVRPHAVQAVGDQRINPFGVGGEVEIRSGFLVQRQAIAGPQLHFGLGEQTSAEVVRVIWPNGTVRAEFGVKADQEVVTEQRLKASCPFLFAFNGKQMEFVKDAVPWGSAIGLRINTLGSANIAATGEWYKIGRDQLVPHDGYYDVRVTAELWEVYYYDYLALMAVDHPAGTEIFVDERFVIPPAKLGITTVATPHDIARAVDDNGQDVTDIVKTLDGNALNTFGRGQFQGLTRDHYLEVDLGDDAPKSGSLYLIAQGSIHDTESSVNVAITQGSRWHAHGMSVEV
;
A
#
# COMPACT_ATOMS: atom_id res chain seq x y z
N MET A 1 -59.47 -15.87 12.93
CA MET A 1 -60.12 -16.69 13.99
C MET A 1 -59.09 -16.88 15.09
N PHE A 2 -59.35 -16.34 16.27
CA PHE A 2 -58.40 -16.19 17.37
C PHE A 2 -58.01 -17.54 17.98
N HIS A 3 -56.70 -17.77 18.19
CA HIS A 3 -56.22 -18.71 19.20
C HIS A 3 -55.13 -18.06 20.07
N ARG A 4 -55.32 -18.24 21.38
CA ARG A 4 -54.59 -17.65 22.51
C ARG A 4 -53.14 -18.15 22.59
N PHE A 5 -52.22 -17.25 22.91
CA PHE A 5 -50.89 -17.57 23.42
C PHE A 5 -50.92 -17.70 24.95
N GLY A 6 -50.21 -18.73 25.43
CA GLY A 6 -49.94 -18.98 26.84
C GLY A 6 -48.92 -18.00 27.43
N SER A 7 -49.02 -17.86 28.74
CA SER A 7 -48.33 -16.96 29.65
C SER A 7 -46.83 -16.77 29.43
N ARG A 8 -46.44 -15.54 29.07
CA ARG A 8 -45.46 -14.66 29.75
C ARG A 8 -45.81 -13.22 29.35
N GLN A 9 -45.65 -12.28 30.28
CA GLN A 9 -46.25 -10.94 30.28
C GLN A 9 -46.31 -10.27 28.90
N ASN A 10 -47.52 -10.11 28.37
CA ASN A 10 -47.82 -9.15 27.30
C ASN A 10 -47.69 -7.73 27.91
N ARG A 11 -46.49 -7.16 27.90
CA ARG A 11 -46.36 -5.70 27.95
C ARG A 11 -46.86 -5.22 26.59
N ALA A 12 -48.06 -4.66 26.56
CA ALA A 12 -48.51 -3.87 25.43
C ALA A 12 -47.42 -2.82 25.15
N TRP A 13 -46.88 -2.80 23.94
CA TRP A 13 -45.93 -1.78 23.52
C TRP A 13 -46.57 -0.42 23.78
N SER A 14 -46.02 0.36 24.72
CA SER A 14 -46.39 1.76 24.88
C SER A 14 -46.13 2.44 23.54
N ALA A 15 -47.02 3.34 23.12
CA ALA A 15 -46.93 4.08 21.86
C ALA A 15 -45.66 4.98 21.74
N ASP A 16 -44.80 4.96 22.75
CA ASP A 16 -43.66 5.86 22.94
C ASP A 16 -42.33 5.08 23.09
N LEU A 17 -42.05 4.17 22.14
CA LEU A 17 -40.71 3.56 22.01
C LEU A 17 -39.91 4.34 20.98
N VAL A 18 -38.75 4.89 21.38
CA VAL A 18 -37.79 5.48 20.45
C VAL A 18 -36.68 4.46 20.19
N VAL A 19 -36.71 3.85 19.00
CA VAL A 19 -35.64 2.96 18.54
C VAL A 19 -34.47 3.81 18.06
N PHE A 20 -33.27 3.54 18.57
CA PHE A 20 -32.06 4.28 18.19
C PHE A 20 -31.02 3.40 17.50
N ASP A 21 -31.12 2.07 17.62
CA ASP A 21 -30.17 1.14 17.00
C ASP A 21 -30.79 -0.23 16.71
N ALA A 22 -30.13 -1.01 15.87
CA ALA A 22 -30.56 -2.35 15.49
C ALA A 22 -29.33 -3.27 15.31
N ALA A 23 -29.34 -4.42 15.98
CA ALA A 23 -28.21 -5.35 15.97
C ALA A 23 -28.71 -6.79 16.20
N ASP A 24 -27.93 -7.78 15.79
CA ASP A 24 -28.16 -9.16 16.21
C ASP A 24 -27.60 -9.35 17.63
N LEU A 25 -28.49 -9.37 18.63
CA LEU A 25 -28.10 -9.48 20.05
C LEU A 25 -27.95 -10.93 20.50
N SER A 26 -28.44 -11.88 19.69
CA SER A 26 -28.51 -13.29 20.04
C SER A 26 -27.50 -14.16 19.28
N GLY A 27 -26.90 -13.63 18.22
CA GLY A 27 -26.00 -14.33 17.32
C GLY A 27 -26.72 -15.29 16.36
N ASP A 28 -28.05 -15.14 16.20
CA ASP A 28 -28.87 -15.99 15.33
C ASP A 28 -29.05 -15.40 13.92
N GLY A 29 -28.45 -14.24 13.68
CA GLY A 29 -28.53 -13.49 12.43
C GLY A 29 -29.75 -12.61 12.28
N LYS A 30 -30.70 -12.64 13.21
CA LYS A 30 -31.90 -11.81 13.14
C LYS A 30 -31.63 -10.50 13.85
N ILE A 31 -31.96 -9.41 13.16
CA ILE A 31 -31.78 -8.06 13.71
C ILE A 31 -32.86 -7.77 14.75
N ASP A 32 -32.42 -7.53 15.98
CA ASP A 32 -33.20 -7.03 17.10
C ASP A 32 -33.17 -5.50 17.14
N LEU A 33 -34.12 -4.88 17.85
CA LEU A 33 -34.15 -3.42 18.01
C LEU A 33 -33.76 -3.01 19.43
N LEU A 34 -32.93 -1.96 19.52
CA LEU A 34 -32.54 -1.30 20.74
C LEU A 34 -33.23 0.07 20.82
N GLY A 35 -33.87 0.37 21.94
CA GLY A 35 -34.61 1.62 22.11
C GLY A 35 -34.73 2.08 23.55
N LEU A 36 -35.34 3.24 23.72
CA LEU A 36 -35.73 3.81 25.00
C LEU A 36 -37.25 3.91 25.08
N ALA A 37 -37.84 3.47 26.19
CA ALA A 37 -39.24 3.75 26.50
C ALA A 37 -39.42 5.23 26.90
N ALA A 38 -40.69 5.70 26.96
CA ALA A 38 -41.03 7.06 27.39
C ALA A 38 -40.45 7.47 28.75
N ASP A 39 -40.23 6.52 29.66
CA ASP A 39 -39.62 6.73 30.97
C ASP A 39 -38.08 6.70 30.95
N GLY A 40 -37.47 6.61 29.76
CA GLY A 40 -36.03 6.54 29.56
C GLY A 40 -35.42 5.16 29.82
N GLN A 41 -36.20 4.14 30.12
CA GLN A 41 -35.67 2.80 30.35
C GLN A 41 -35.20 2.15 29.04
N PRO A 42 -34.03 1.50 29.03
CA PRO A 42 -33.57 0.74 27.86
C PRO A 42 -34.50 -0.45 27.61
N VAL A 43 -34.87 -0.63 26.35
CA VAL A 43 -35.72 -1.72 25.88
C VAL A 43 -35.01 -2.44 24.74
N GLN A 44 -35.07 -3.77 24.78
CA GLN A 44 -34.65 -4.65 23.70
C GLN A 44 -35.89 -5.33 23.12
N ALA A 45 -36.06 -5.25 21.80
CA ALA A 45 -37.12 -5.94 21.08
C ALA A 45 -36.51 -7.08 20.28
N MET A 46 -36.62 -8.29 20.82
CA MET A 46 -36.08 -9.49 20.17
C MET A 46 -36.90 -9.89 18.95
N ASN A 47 -36.23 -10.21 17.86
CA ASN A 47 -36.85 -10.57 16.60
C ASN A 47 -37.46 -11.98 16.67
N GLN A 48 -38.78 -12.06 16.54
CA GLN A 48 -39.54 -13.32 16.54
C GLN A 48 -40.04 -13.70 15.14
N GLY A 49 -39.40 -13.16 14.09
CA GLY A 49 -39.74 -13.46 12.70
C GLY A 49 -39.60 -14.95 12.38
N SER A 50 -40.58 -15.49 11.65
CA SER A 50 -40.68 -16.90 11.27
C SER A 50 -40.28 -17.19 9.83
N LYS A 51 -39.95 -16.16 9.03
CA LYS A 51 -39.47 -16.34 7.67
C LYS A 51 -38.02 -16.82 7.67
N ASN A 52 -37.63 -17.57 6.64
CA ASN A 52 -36.23 -17.86 6.41
C ASN A 52 -35.50 -16.54 6.15
N TYR A 53 -34.34 -16.41 6.78
CA TYR A 53 -33.53 -15.22 6.70
C TYR A 53 -32.08 -15.63 6.89
N HIS A 54 -31.45 -15.88 5.75
CA HIS A 54 -30.01 -15.99 5.67
C HIS A 54 -29.38 -14.62 5.83
N TRP A 55 -28.16 -14.61 6.33
CA TRP A 55 -27.45 -13.38 6.64
C TRP A 55 -25.95 -13.52 6.41
N GLN A 56 -25.26 -12.38 6.45
CA GLN A 56 -23.81 -12.32 6.44
C GLN A 56 -23.37 -11.18 7.35
N VAL A 57 -22.49 -11.48 8.31
CA VAL A 57 -21.72 -10.44 8.99
C VAL A 57 -20.39 -10.28 8.28
N VAL A 58 -20.02 -9.05 7.98
CA VAL A 58 -18.74 -8.69 7.38
C VAL A 58 -17.94 -7.89 8.41
N ARG A 59 -16.71 -8.33 8.69
CA ARG A 59 -15.73 -7.63 9.52
C ARG A 59 -14.58 -7.14 8.67
N PRO A 60 -14.54 -5.86 8.29
CA PRO A 60 -13.34 -5.28 7.71
C PRO A 60 -12.25 -5.21 8.79
N HIS A 61 -11.09 -5.80 8.51
CA HIS A 61 -9.92 -5.72 9.40
C HIS A 61 -8.65 -5.32 8.64
N ALA A 62 -8.01 -4.23 9.03
CA ALA A 62 -6.70 -3.86 8.47
C ALA A 62 -5.59 -4.68 9.16
N VAL A 63 -4.82 -5.48 8.41
CA VAL A 63 -3.71 -6.26 8.97
C VAL A 63 -2.50 -5.35 9.17
N GLN A 64 -2.14 -5.12 10.45
CA GLN A 64 -0.96 -4.39 10.96
C GLN A 64 -0.77 -2.93 10.50
N ALA A 65 -1.14 -2.01 11.39
CA ALA A 65 -1.02 -0.55 11.28
C ALA A 65 0.40 0.01 11.56
N VAL A 66 1.47 -0.66 11.14
CA VAL A 66 2.84 -0.12 11.29
C VAL A 66 3.30 0.49 9.97
N GLY A 67 2.83 1.72 9.69
CA GLY A 67 3.30 2.53 8.55
C GLY A 67 2.18 3.03 7.65
N ASP A 68 1.20 2.17 7.32
CA ASP A 68 0.05 2.50 6.46
C ASP A 68 -1.15 3.05 7.26
N GLN A 69 -0.98 3.99 8.19
CA GLN A 69 -2.06 4.53 9.05
C GLN A 69 -3.15 5.33 8.29
N ARG A 70 -3.41 5.02 7.01
CA ARG A 70 -4.34 5.69 6.10
C ARG A 70 -5.79 5.35 6.35
N ILE A 71 -6.03 4.21 6.97
CA ILE A 71 -7.37 3.75 7.34
C ILE A 71 -7.38 3.36 8.81
N ASN A 72 -8.54 3.51 9.45
CA ASN A 72 -8.73 2.96 10.77
C ASN A 72 -8.81 1.41 10.68
N PRO A 73 -8.50 0.67 11.76
CA PRO A 73 -8.45 -0.80 11.76
C PRO A 73 -9.73 -1.48 11.28
N PHE A 74 -10.86 -0.78 11.34
CA PHE A 74 -12.19 -1.27 10.98
C PHE A 74 -12.66 -0.81 9.60
N GLY A 75 -11.86 -0.02 8.87
CA GLY A 75 -12.23 0.52 7.55
C GLY A 75 -13.37 1.55 7.57
N VAL A 76 -13.69 2.16 8.73
CA VAL A 76 -14.74 3.19 8.85
C VAL A 76 -14.56 4.30 7.82
N GLY A 77 -15.64 4.65 7.13
CA GLY A 77 -15.66 5.58 5.99
C GLY A 77 -15.53 4.89 4.62
N GLY A 78 -15.25 3.59 4.57
CA GLY A 78 -15.36 2.78 3.36
C GLY A 78 -16.78 2.29 3.09
N GLU A 79 -16.93 1.33 2.18
CA GLU A 79 -18.20 0.71 1.82
C GLU A 79 -18.05 -0.81 1.73
N VAL A 80 -19.07 -1.55 2.14
CA VAL A 80 -19.21 -2.97 1.81
C VAL A 80 -20.39 -3.15 0.87
N GLU A 81 -20.16 -3.80 -0.25
CA GLU A 81 -21.17 -4.28 -1.18
C GLU A 81 -21.28 -5.80 -1.08
N ILE A 82 -22.48 -6.34 -0.98
CA ILE A 82 -22.74 -7.77 -1.07
C ILE A 82 -23.62 -8.06 -2.27
N ARG A 83 -23.31 -9.14 -3.00
CA ARG A 83 -24.13 -9.69 -4.05
C ARG A 83 -24.49 -11.13 -3.74
N SER A 84 -25.78 -11.44 -3.84
CA SER A 84 -26.36 -12.75 -3.61
C SER A 84 -27.54 -12.97 -4.57
N GLY A 85 -27.31 -13.67 -5.68
CA GLY A 85 -28.24 -13.76 -6.82
C GLY A 85 -28.56 -12.38 -7.41
N PHE A 86 -29.82 -11.97 -7.28
CA PHE A 86 -30.31 -10.64 -7.70
C PHE A 86 -30.28 -9.60 -6.58
N LEU A 87 -29.91 -9.99 -5.35
CA LEU A 87 -29.79 -9.08 -4.22
C LEU A 87 -28.42 -8.40 -4.29
N VAL A 88 -28.43 -7.06 -4.33
CA VAL A 88 -27.25 -6.22 -4.17
C VAL A 88 -27.54 -5.23 -3.05
N GLN A 89 -26.69 -5.21 -2.03
CA GLN A 89 -26.76 -4.21 -0.96
C GLN A 89 -25.42 -3.53 -0.81
N ARG A 90 -25.47 -2.25 -0.46
CA ARG A 90 -24.29 -1.44 -0.12
C ARG A 90 -24.52 -0.80 1.23
N GLN A 91 -23.51 -0.85 2.08
CA GLN A 91 -23.54 -0.17 3.37
C GLN A 91 -22.21 0.54 3.58
N ALA A 92 -22.28 1.79 4.04
CA ALA A 92 -21.11 2.49 4.53
C ALA A 92 -20.58 1.78 5.79
N ILE A 93 -19.26 1.68 5.89
CA ILE A 93 -18.61 1.14 7.08
C ILE A 93 -18.67 2.22 8.16
N ALA A 94 -19.61 2.05 9.10
CA ALA A 94 -19.77 2.94 10.25
C ALA A 94 -19.18 2.35 11.55
N GLY A 95 -18.78 1.07 11.54
CA GLY A 95 -18.27 0.36 12.70
C GLY A 95 -17.54 -0.93 12.32
N PRO A 96 -17.13 -1.74 13.33
CA PRO A 96 -16.30 -2.94 13.14
C PRO A 96 -17.04 -4.13 12.49
N GLN A 97 -18.37 -4.06 12.37
CA GLN A 97 -19.20 -5.12 11.84
C GLN A 97 -20.32 -4.52 11.01
N LEU A 98 -20.65 -5.17 9.89
CA LEU A 98 -21.80 -4.83 9.07
C LEU A 98 -22.64 -6.07 8.87
N HIS A 99 -23.95 -5.92 9.00
CA HIS A 99 -24.90 -7.00 8.84
C HIS A 99 -25.64 -6.88 7.51
N PHE A 100 -25.65 -7.96 6.74
CA PHE A 100 -26.36 -8.04 5.47
C PHE A 100 -27.39 -9.16 5.52
N GLY A 101 -28.64 -8.84 5.20
CA GLY A 101 -29.67 -9.84 4.99
C GLY A 101 -29.57 -10.44 3.60
N LEU A 102 -29.52 -11.76 3.49
CA LEU A 102 -29.49 -12.50 2.24
C LEU A 102 -30.87 -13.10 1.87
N GLY A 103 -31.83 -13.09 2.82
CA GLY A 103 -33.17 -13.61 2.60
C GLY A 103 -33.17 -15.13 2.42
N GLU A 104 -33.60 -15.64 1.27
CA GLU A 104 -33.60 -17.09 0.99
C GLU A 104 -32.28 -17.57 0.38
N GLN A 105 -31.31 -16.69 0.15
CA GLN A 105 -30.06 -17.05 -0.50
C GLN A 105 -29.08 -17.68 0.48
N THR A 106 -28.56 -18.86 0.15
CA THR A 106 -27.66 -19.63 1.03
C THR A 106 -26.18 -19.22 0.93
N SER A 107 -25.86 -18.21 0.12
CA SER A 107 -24.50 -17.70 -0.08
C SER A 107 -24.50 -16.31 -0.71
N ALA A 108 -23.46 -15.53 -0.46
CA ALA A 108 -23.11 -14.37 -1.27
C ALA A 108 -22.07 -14.77 -2.33
N GLU A 109 -22.35 -14.50 -3.61
CA GLU A 109 -21.34 -14.75 -4.65
C GLU A 109 -20.16 -13.80 -4.49
N VAL A 110 -20.40 -12.58 -4.01
CA VAL A 110 -19.37 -11.56 -3.78
C VAL A 110 -19.68 -10.77 -2.51
N VAL A 111 -18.70 -10.66 -1.61
CA VAL A 111 -18.65 -9.66 -0.54
C VAL A 111 -17.48 -8.74 -0.85
N ARG A 112 -17.74 -7.51 -1.28
CA ARG A 112 -16.75 -6.54 -1.74
C ARG A 112 -16.60 -5.39 -0.76
N VAL A 113 -15.42 -5.24 -0.17
CA VAL A 113 -15.04 -4.13 0.69
C VAL A 113 -14.24 -3.11 -0.12
N ILE A 114 -14.76 -1.89 -0.21
CA ILE A 114 -14.07 -0.70 -0.72
C ILE A 114 -13.55 0.05 0.50
N TRP A 115 -12.24 -0.03 0.73
CA TRP A 115 -11.58 0.60 1.87
C TRP A 115 -11.53 2.13 1.71
N PRO A 116 -11.39 2.92 2.79
CA PRO A 116 -11.32 4.38 2.71
C PRO A 116 -10.18 4.91 1.83
N ASN A 117 -9.12 4.13 1.63
CA ASN A 117 -8.01 4.47 0.73
C ASN A 117 -8.28 4.09 -0.74
N GLY A 118 -9.49 3.62 -1.07
CA GLY A 118 -9.91 3.21 -2.41
C GLY A 118 -9.50 1.79 -2.81
N THR A 119 -8.75 1.06 -1.96
CA THR A 119 -8.45 -0.35 -2.24
C THR A 119 -9.73 -1.18 -2.19
N VAL A 120 -9.86 -2.12 -3.12
CA VAL A 120 -11.01 -3.02 -3.20
C VAL A 120 -10.56 -4.42 -2.87
N ARG A 121 -11.32 -5.09 -2.01
CA ARG A 121 -11.18 -6.51 -1.70
C ARG A 121 -12.51 -7.20 -1.88
N ALA A 122 -12.48 -8.43 -2.38
CA ALA A 122 -13.67 -9.22 -2.57
C ALA A 122 -13.43 -10.64 -2.07
N GLU A 123 -14.37 -11.13 -1.28
CA GLU A 123 -14.51 -12.54 -0.92
C GLU A 123 -15.59 -13.15 -1.81
N PHE A 124 -15.33 -14.34 -2.35
CA PHE A 124 -16.22 -14.99 -3.32
C PHE A 124 -16.82 -16.27 -2.77
N GLY A 125 -18.07 -16.55 -3.13
CA GLY A 125 -18.76 -17.78 -2.73
C GLY A 125 -18.86 -17.96 -1.21
N VAL A 126 -19.08 -16.87 -0.49
CA VAL A 126 -19.19 -16.88 0.98
C VAL A 126 -20.52 -17.53 1.35
N LYS A 127 -20.49 -18.65 2.06
CA LYS A 127 -21.70 -19.31 2.58
C LYS A 127 -22.45 -18.36 3.51
N ALA A 128 -23.78 -18.39 3.50
CA ALA A 128 -24.58 -17.62 4.43
C ALA A 128 -24.42 -18.11 5.89
N ASP A 129 -24.99 -17.33 6.80
CA ASP A 129 -25.15 -17.61 8.23
C ASP A 129 -23.81 -17.70 8.98
N GLN A 130 -22.88 -16.84 8.60
CA GLN A 130 -21.58 -16.76 9.23
C GLN A 130 -21.04 -15.34 9.22
N GLU A 131 -19.92 -15.21 9.93
CA GLU A 131 -19.06 -14.05 9.87
C GLU A 131 -17.95 -14.28 8.84
N VAL A 132 -17.62 -13.24 8.07
CA VAL A 132 -16.44 -13.21 7.22
C VAL A 132 -15.55 -12.04 7.61
N VAL A 133 -14.27 -12.32 7.85
CA VAL A 133 -13.24 -11.29 8.02
C VAL A 133 -12.67 -10.97 6.65
N THR A 134 -12.81 -9.72 6.22
CA THR A 134 -12.15 -9.23 5.01
C THR A 134 -10.94 -8.44 5.42
N GLU A 135 -9.77 -9.02 5.22
CA GLU A 135 -8.51 -8.38 5.56
C GLU A 135 -8.10 -7.38 4.49
N GLN A 136 -7.64 -6.19 4.86
CA GLN A 136 -6.91 -5.34 3.93
C GLN A 136 -5.55 -5.97 3.64
N ARG A 137 -5.17 -6.06 2.36
CA ARG A 137 -3.80 -6.41 1.94
C ARG A 137 -3.19 -5.19 1.29
N LEU A 138 -1.96 -4.88 1.68
CA LEU A 138 -1.17 -3.85 1.04
C LEU A 138 -0.98 -4.20 -0.45
N LYS A 139 -1.05 -3.17 -1.29
CA LYS A 139 -0.74 -3.26 -2.72
C LYS A 139 0.49 -2.42 -2.97
N ALA A 140 1.68 -3.00 -2.78
CA ALA A 140 2.85 -2.47 -3.48
C ALA A 140 2.84 -3.04 -4.91
N SER A 141 3.52 -2.36 -5.83
CA SER A 141 3.20 -2.42 -7.27
C SER A 141 4.42 -2.66 -8.17
N CYS A 142 5.60 -2.87 -7.61
CA CYS A 142 6.83 -2.84 -8.41
C CYS A 142 7.26 -4.26 -8.77
N PRO A 143 7.55 -4.56 -10.04
CA PRO A 143 8.19 -5.80 -10.43
C PRO A 143 9.56 -5.94 -9.80
N PHE A 144 9.95 -7.19 -9.57
CA PHE A 144 11.27 -7.51 -9.04
C PHE A 144 12.14 -8.08 -10.16
N LEU A 145 13.39 -7.57 -10.23
CA LEU A 145 14.41 -8.09 -11.12
C LEU A 145 15.31 -9.06 -10.36
N PHE A 146 15.39 -10.29 -10.86
CA PHE A 146 16.29 -11.33 -10.38
C PHE A 146 17.29 -11.73 -11.45
N ALA A 147 18.50 -12.09 -11.04
CA ALA A 147 19.54 -12.60 -11.92
C ALA A 147 20.21 -13.83 -11.29
N PHE A 148 20.64 -14.79 -12.12
CA PHE A 148 21.42 -15.92 -11.65
C PHE A 148 22.88 -15.52 -11.43
N ASN A 149 23.34 -15.60 -10.17
CA ASN A 149 24.68 -15.18 -9.77
C ASN A 149 25.76 -16.27 -9.92
N GLY A 150 25.45 -17.39 -10.58
CA GLY A 150 26.33 -18.56 -10.68
C GLY A 150 26.04 -19.66 -9.66
N LYS A 151 25.24 -19.38 -8.61
CA LYS A 151 24.83 -20.35 -7.58
C LYS A 151 23.32 -20.43 -7.42
N GLN A 152 22.64 -19.29 -7.40
CA GLN A 152 21.20 -19.18 -7.21
C GLN A 152 20.64 -17.95 -7.91
N MET A 153 19.31 -17.88 -8.03
CA MET A 153 18.63 -16.63 -8.37
C MET A 153 18.77 -15.66 -7.21
N GLU A 154 19.24 -14.46 -7.48
CA GLU A 154 19.43 -13.38 -6.52
C GLU A 154 18.61 -12.16 -6.91
N PHE A 155 18.02 -11.51 -5.90
CA PHE A 155 17.33 -10.25 -6.09
C PHE A 155 18.34 -9.17 -6.46
N VAL A 156 18.13 -8.54 -7.61
CA VAL A 156 18.99 -7.45 -8.08
C VAL A 156 18.49 -6.13 -7.52
N LYS A 157 17.20 -5.82 -7.76
CA LYS A 157 16.51 -4.59 -7.35
C LYS A 157 15.03 -4.62 -7.73
N ASP A 158 14.28 -3.68 -7.17
CA ASP A 158 12.99 -3.27 -7.71
C ASP A 158 13.21 -2.66 -9.10
N ALA A 159 12.45 -3.08 -10.10
CA ALA A 159 12.65 -2.66 -11.49
C ALA A 159 11.33 -2.47 -12.26
N VAL A 160 11.43 -1.77 -13.39
CA VAL A 160 10.44 -1.48 -14.45
C VAL A 160 8.98 -1.95 -14.19
N PRO A 161 7.94 -1.11 -14.36
CA PRO A 161 8.00 0.32 -14.66
C PRO A 161 7.50 1.21 -13.51
N TRP A 162 8.38 2.07 -12.98
CA TRP A 162 7.96 3.17 -12.11
C TRP A 162 7.44 4.35 -12.94
N GLY A 163 8.20 4.77 -13.96
CA GLY A 163 7.90 5.91 -14.81
C GLY A 163 6.71 5.75 -15.74
N SER A 164 6.34 4.52 -16.08
CA SER A 164 5.24 4.25 -17.02
C SER A 164 3.95 3.77 -16.35
N ALA A 165 3.86 3.85 -15.02
CA ALA A 165 2.68 3.43 -14.28
C ALA A 165 1.45 4.28 -14.65
N ILE A 166 0.43 3.64 -15.23
CA ILE A 166 -0.79 4.32 -15.66
C ILE A 166 -1.63 4.69 -14.43
N GLY A 167 -1.99 5.97 -14.32
CA GLY A 167 -2.85 6.46 -13.24
C GLY A 167 -2.12 6.70 -11.91
N LEU A 168 -0.80 6.50 -11.86
CA LEU A 168 0.02 6.81 -10.69
C LEU A 168 0.05 8.34 -10.47
N ARG A 169 -0.39 8.78 -9.29
CA ARG A 169 -0.21 10.16 -8.83
C ARG A 169 1.09 10.25 -8.05
N ILE A 170 2.08 10.90 -8.66
CA ILE A 170 3.44 10.95 -8.12
C ILE A 170 3.61 12.17 -7.20
N ASN A 171 4.01 11.91 -5.95
CA ASN A 171 4.63 12.82 -4.99
C ASN A 171 4.00 14.20 -4.81
N THR A 172 2.68 14.37 -4.95
CA THR A 172 2.00 15.69 -4.88
C THR A 172 2.44 16.70 -5.95
N LEU A 173 3.37 16.33 -6.84
CA LEU A 173 4.06 17.20 -7.79
C LEU A 173 3.24 17.49 -9.07
N GLY A 174 2.06 16.91 -9.23
CA GLY A 174 1.21 17.17 -10.39
C GLY A 174 0.06 16.18 -10.60
N SER A 175 -0.59 16.28 -11.77
CA SER A 175 -1.61 15.33 -12.20
C SER A 175 -1.00 13.97 -12.52
N ALA A 176 -1.79 12.90 -12.40
CA ALA A 176 -1.36 11.56 -12.84
C ALA A 176 -1.03 11.60 -14.34
N ASN A 177 0.23 11.34 -14.68
CA ASN A 177 0.74 11.29 -16.05
C ASN A 177 1.78 10.18 -16.16
N ILE A 178 1.98 9.66 -17.37
CA ILE A 178 3.13 8.81 -17.69
C ILE A 178 4.38 9.70 -17.63
N ALA A 179 5.26 9.43 -16.69
CA ALA A 179 6.50 10.18 -16.53
C ALA A 179 7.50 9.79 -17.61
N ALA A 180 7.71 8.48 -17.83
CA ALA A 180 8.65 7.93 -18.80
C ALA A 180 8.07 6.68 -19.47
N THR A 181 8.58 6.34 -20.65
CA THR A 181 8.22 5.10 -21.38
C THR A 181 9.40 4.13 -21.51
N GLY A 182 10.54 4.43 -20.89
CA GLY A 182 11.72 3.58 -20.86
C GLY A 182 12.59 3.88 -19.65
N GLU A 183 13.18 2.84 -19.08
CA GLU A 183 14.03 2.87 -17.88
C GLU A 183 15.19 1.88 -18.08
N TRP A 184 16.37 2.24 -17.59
CA TRP A 184 17.55 1.38 -17.62
C TRP A 184 17.95 1.00 -16.20
N TYR A 185 18.28 -0.27 -16.01
CA TYR A 185 18.72 -0.81 -14.72
C TYR A 185 20.05 -1.53 -14.92
N LYS A 186 21.06 -1.13 -14.16
CA LYS A 186 22.36 -1.81 -14.11
C LYS A 186 22.22 -3.12 -13.35
N ILE A 187 22.62 -4.21 -14.00
CA ILE A 187 22.95 -5.48 -13.34
C ILE A 187 24.47 -5.48 -13.16
N GLY A 188 24.94 -5.63 -11.92
CA GLY A 188 26.36 -5.65 -11.58
C GLY A 188 27.11 -6.80 -12.26
N ARG A 189 28.42 -6.60 -12.51
CA ARG A 189 29.30 -7.60 -13.15
C ARG A 189 29.36 -8.93 -12.40
N ASP A 190 29.08 -8.90 -11.11
CA ASP A 190 29.08 -9.99 -10.15
C ASP A 190 27.69 -10.57 -9.88
N GLN A 191 26.63 -9.94 -10.42
CA GLN A 191 25.23 -10.34 -10.19
C GLN A 191 24.66 -11.24 -11.29
N LEU A 192 25.34 -11.38 -12.43
CA LEU A 192 24.85 -12.15 -13.57
C LEU A 192 25.95 -12.99 -14.21
N VAL A 193 25.78 -14.30 -14.18
CA VAL A 193 26.70 -15.29 -14.75
C VAL A 193 25.96 -16.16 -15.77
N PRO A 194 26.60 -16.56 -16.88
CA PRO A 194 25.99 -17.51 -17.81
C PRO A 194 25.61 -18.83 -17.13
N HIS A 195 24.42 -19.33 -17.43
CA HIS A 195 23.87 -20.61 -16.98
C HIS A 195 23.33 -21.37 -18.20
N ASP A 196 23.89 -22.56 -18.46
CA ASP A 196 23.51 -23.43 -19.58
C ASP A 196 23.48 -22.75 -20.96
N GLY A 197 24.43 -21.83 -21.20
CA GLY A 197 24.57 -21.10 -22.46
C GLY A 197 23.69 -19.84 -22.58
N TYR A 198 22.95 -19.49 -21.54
CA TYR A 198 22.08 -18.31 -21.48
C TYR A 198 22.39 -17.44 -20.26
N TYR A 199 21.86 -16.22 -20.23
CA TYR A 199 21.77 -15.41 -19.02
C TYR A 199 20.36 -15.56 -18.46
N ASP A 200 20.22 -16.13 -17.25
CA ASP A 200 18.91 -16.26 -16.58
C ASP A 200 18.61 -14.97 -15.82
N VAL A 201 17.68 -14.19 -16.38
CA VAL A 201 17.15 -12.95 -15.82
C VAL A 201 15.64 -13.11 -15.73
N ARG A 202 15.06 -12.80 -14.57
CA ARG A 202 13.63 -12.93 -14.33
C ARG A 202 13.07 -11.61 -13.85
N VAL A 203 12.01 -11.16 -14.50
CA VAL A 203 11.19 -10.03 -14.06
C VAL A 203 9.87 -10.62 -13.59
N THR A 204 9.57 -10.48 -12.30
CA THR A 204 8.39 -11.13 -11.72
C THR A 204 7.41 -10.12 -11.15
N ALA A 205 6.14 -10.47 -11.31
CA ALA A 205 4.98 -9.77 -10.78
C ALA A 205 4.51 -10.50 -9.51
N GLU A 206 5.06 -10.14 -8.36
CA GLU A 206 4.72 -10.84 -7.09
C GLU A 206 3.43 -10.31 -6.44
N LEU A 207 2.85 -9.23 -7.00
CA LEU A 207 1.72 -8.50 -6.43
C LEU A 207 0.56 -8.40 -7.45
N TRP A 208 -0.59 -7.87 -7.01
CA TRP A 208 -1.86 -7.94 -7.74
C TRP A 208 -1.97 -6.92 -8.88
N GLU A 209 -1.07 -7.02 -9.86
CA GLU A 209 -0.96 -6.12 -10.99
C GLU A 209 -0.70 -6.86 -12.31
N VAL A 210 -0.96 -6.17 -13.43
CA VAL A 210 -0.67 -6.66 -14.77
C VAL A 210 0.31 -5.72 -15.42
N TYR A 211 1.47 -6.24 -15.81
CA TYR A 211 2.53 -5.49 -16.46
C TYR A 211 2.53 -5.76 -17.96
N TYR A 212 2.61 -4.69 -18.75
CA TYR A 212 2.75 -4.75 -20.19
C TYR A 212 4.15 -4.25 -20.57
N TYR A 213 4.98 -5.15 -21.09
CA TYR A 213 6.29 -4.81 -21.63
C TYR A 213 6.20 -4.80 -23.14
N ASP A 214 6.42 -3.63 -23.74
CA ASP A 214 6.54 -3.52 -25.20
C ASP A 214 7.89 -4.07 -25.68
N TYR A 215 8.97 -3.75 -24.95
CA TYR A 215 10.32 -4.18 -25.29
C TYR A 215 11.19 -4.37 -24.04
N LEU A 216 11.91 -5.49 -23.99
CA LEU A 216 12.94 -5.77 -23.00
C LEU A 216 14.23 -6.17 -23.74
N ALA A 217 15.36 -5.64 -23.29
CA ALA A 217 16.67 -5.98 -23.83
C ALA A 217 17.72 -5.99 -22.73
N LEU A 218 18.72 -6.86 -22.91
CA LEU A 218 19.95 -6.87 -22.13
C LEU A 218 21.06 -6.25 -22.99
N MET A 219 21.74 -5.24 -22.44
CA MET A 219 22.87 -4.57 -23.09
C MET A 219 24.15 -4.86 -22.32
N ALA A 220 25.10 -5.53 -22.97
CA ALA A 220 26.45 -5.67 -22.44
C ALA A 220 27.23 -4.37 -22.71
N VAL A 221 27.93 -3.86 -21.70
CA VAL A 221 28.71 -2.62 -21.79
C VAL A 221 30.15 -2.91 -21.40
N ASP A 222 31.03 -2.99 -22.38
CA ASP A 222 32.47 -3.03 -22.16
C ASP A 222 32.99 -1.60 -21.86
N HIS A 223 33.95 -1.50 -20.95
CA HIS A 223 34.55 -0.23 -20.58
C HIS A 223 36.04 -0.39 -20.23
N PRO A 224 36.86 0.68 -20.31
CA PRO A 224 38.27 0.61 -19.97
C PRO A 224 38.54 0.12 -18.55
N ALA A 225 39.74 -0.43 -18.32
CA ALA A 225 40.18 -0.77 -16.97
C ALA A 225 40.29 0.51 -16.10
N GLY A 226 39.90 0.40 -14.83
CA GLY A 226 39.91 1.51 -13.88
C GLY A 226 38.69 2.44 -13.95
N THR A 227 37.73 2.17 -14.83
CA THR A 227 36.45 2.90 -14.89
C THR A 227 35.29 2.04 -14.37
N GLU A 228 34.19 2.69 -14.01
CA GLU A 228 32.91 2.05 -13.71
C GLU A 228 31.77 2.70 -14.50
N ILE A 229 30.71 1.94 -14.70
CA ILE A 229 29.53 2.34 -15.50
C ILE A 229 28.33 2.52 -14.58
N PHE A 230 27.62 3.64 -14.72
CA PHE A 230 26.36 3.88 -14.02
C PHE A 230 25.29 4.33 -15.01
N VAL A 231 24.04 4.05 -14.66
CA VAL A 231 22.86 4.62 -15.30
C VAL A 231 22.07 5.36 -14.21
N ASP A 232 21.38 6.43 -14.59
CA ASP A 232 20.55 7.17 -13.62
C ASP A 232 19.23 6.42 -13.42
N GLU A 233 19.21 5.56 -12.39
CA GLU A 233 18.05 4.73 -12.02
C GLU A 233 17.04 5.48 -11.14
N ARG A 234 17.28 6.77 -10.86
CA ARG A 234 16.41 7.53 -9.98
C ARG A 234 15.07 7.77 -10.65
N PHE A 235 14.02 7.64 -9.86
CA PHE A 235 12.73 8.17 -10.25
C PHE A 235 12.65 9.67 -9.95
N VAL A 236 12.85 10.47 -11.00
CA VAL A 236 12.83 11.94 -10.94
C VAL A 236 11.86 12.51 -11.97
N ILE A 237 11.30 13.69 -11.70
CA ILE A 237 10.46 14.44 -12.63
C ILE A 237 11.10 15.81 -12.88
N PRO A 238 11.42 16.17 -14.14
CA PRO A 238 11.28 15.35 -15.35
C PRO A 238 12.19 14.11 -15.32
N PRO A 239 11.86 13.05 -16.10
CA PRO A 239 12.63 11.80 -16.09
C PRO A 239 14.11 12.01 -16.40
N ALA A 240 14.94 11.19 -15.76
CA ALA A 240 16.35 11.11 -16.10
C ALA A 240 16.52 10.68 -17.57
N LYS A 241 17.51 11.26 -18.24
CA LYS A 241 17.83 10.89 -19.63
C LYS A 241 18.48 9.50 -19.63
N LEU A 242 17.95 8.60 -20.45
CA LEU A 242 18.58 7.29 -20.69
C LEU A 242 19.99 7.49 -21.26
N GLY A 243 20.97 6.96 -20.54
CA GLY A 243 22.38 7.10 -20.89
C GLY A 243 23.28 6.40 -19.90
N ILE A 244 24.46 6.05 -20.39
CA ILE A 244 25.56 5.53 -19.58
C ILE A 244 26.43 6.70 -19.13
N THR A 245 26.77 6.71 -17.84
CA THR A 245 27.79 7.57 -17.27
C THR A 245 29.00 6.71 -16.91
N THR A 246 30.12 6.97 -17.58
CA THR A 246 31.40 6.33 -17.25
C THR A 246 32.18 7.22 -16.30
N VAL A 247 32.54 6.69 -15.15
CA VAL A 247 33.33 7.38 -14.13
C VAL A 247 34.64 6.62 -13.88
N ALA A 248 35.64 7.28 -13.29
CA ALA A 248 36.74 6.55 -12.66
C ALA A 248 36.19 5.68 -11.52
N THR A 249 36.95 4.67 -11.09
CA THR A 249 36.58 3.87 -9.92
C THR A 249 36.19 4.80 -8.76
N PRO A 250 34.98 4.70 -8.19
CA PRO A 250 34.54 5.59 -7.12
C PRO A 250 35.50 5.56 -5.92
N HIS A 251 35.66 6.72 -5.28
CA HIS A 251 36.45 6.90 -4.09
C HIS A 251 35.53 7.10 -2.88
N ASP A 252 36.01 6.72 -1.70
CA ASP A 252 35.29 6.97 -0.45
C ASP A 252 35.22 8.47 -0.18
N ILE A 253 34.11 8.90 0.42
CA ILE A 253 33.98 10.26 0.97
C ILE A 253 34.87 10.42 2.21
N ALA A 254 35.28 11.64 2.52
CA ALA A 254 36.08 11.92 3.72
C ALA A 254 35.22 11.90 4.99
N ARG A 255 34.01 12.45 4.93
CA ARG A 255 33.10 12.52 6.07
C ARG A 255 31.64 12.72 5.64
N ALA A 256 30.70 12.20 6.43
CA ALA A 256 29.29 12.56 6.34
C ALA A 256 28.70 12.89 7.70
N VAL A 257 27.89 13.94 7.77
CA VAL A 257 27.21 14.40 8.99
C VAL A 257 25.70 14.51 8.72
N ASP A 258 24.90 13.88 9.56
CA ASP A 258 23.44 13.98 9.46
C ASP A 258 22.93 15.33 9.99
N ASP A 259 21.64 15.59 9.76
CA ASP A 259 21.00 16.83 10.18
C ASP A 259 20.90 17.04 11.70
N ASN A 260 21.24 16.02 12.49
CA ASN A 260 21.35 16.09 13.96
C ASN A 260 22.79 16.37 14.42
N GLY A 261 23.73 16.56 13.48
CA GLY A 261 25.16 16.78 13.77
C GLY A 261 25.92 15.50 14.11
N GLN A 262 25.37 14.31 13.85
CA GLN A 262 26.04 13.05 14.10
C GLN A 262 26.90 12.65 12.90
N ASP A 263 28.13 12.19 13.18
CA ASP A 263 28.97 11.59 12.17
C ASP A 263 28.40 10.23 11.76
N VAL A 264 28.03 10.11 10.48
CA VAL A 264 27.40 8.92 9.89
C VAL A 264 28.25 8.36 8.76
N THR A 265 29.53 8.74 8.67
CA THR A 265 30.45 8.35 7.59
C THR A 265 30.49 6.84 7.38
N ASP A 266 30.60 6.07 8.47
CA ASP A 266 30.68 4.61 8.40
C ASP A 266 29.39 3.96 7.87
N ILE A 267 28.24 4.62 8.00
CA ILE A 267 26.95 4.11 7.50
C ILE A 267 26.84 4.30 5.99
N VAL A 268 27.36 5.42 5.45
CA VAL A 268 27.10 5.83 4.06
C VAL A 268 28.27 5.57 3.11
N LYS A 269 29.46 5.22 3.62
CA LYS A 269 30.65 5.03 2.78
C LYS A 269 30.65 3.73 1.97
N THR A 270 29.85 2.72 2.34
CA THR A 270 29.80 1.43 1.65
C THR A 270 28.37 0.98 1.34
N LEU A 271 28.22 0.18 0.28
CA LEU A 271 26.95 -0.46 -0.10
C LEU A 271 26.80 -1.84 0.57
N ASP A 272 26.69 -1.86 1.89
CA ASP A 272 26.63 -3.08 2.72
C ASP A 272 25.20 -3.46 3.18
N GLY A 273 24.20 -2.70 2.72
CA GLY A 273 22.80 -2.85 3.10
C GLY A 273 22.41 -2.10 4.37
N ASN A 274 23.34 -1.47 5.08
CA ASN A 274 23.03 -0.51 6.14
C ASN A 274 22.61 0.82 5.50
N ALA A 275 21.50 1.39 5.99
CA ALA A 275 20.95 2.63 5.44
C ALA A 275 20.78 3.68 6.54
N LEU A 276 21.16 4.92 6.23
CA LEU A 276 20.87 6.06 7.08
C LEU A 276 19.35 6.25 7.20
N ASN A 277 18.84 6.28 8.43
CA ASN A 277 17.41 6.36 8.72
C ASN A 277 17.05 7.27 9.91
N THR A 278 17.95 8.19 10.28
CA THR A 278 17.81 9.07 11.46
C THR A 278 16.72 10.13 11.33
N PHE A 279 16.19 10.34 10.13
CA PHE A 279 15.11 11.28 9.84
C PHE A 279 13.74 10.82 10.36
N GLY A 280 13.58 9.54 10.73
CA GLY A 280 12.33 9.03 11.32
C GLY A 280 11.15 8.98 10.34
N ARG A 281 9.93 8.86 10.87
CA ARG A 281 8.68 8.71 10.09
C ARG A 281 7.75 9.91 10.31
N GLY A 282 7.11 10.38 9.26
CA GLY A 282 6.08 11.40 9.29
C GLY A 282 4.67 10.85 9.52
N GLN A 283 3.67 11.73 9.38
CA GLN A 283 2.25 11.38 9.55
C GLN A 283 1.76 10.39 8.48
N PHE A 284 2.28 10.51 7.26
CA PHE A 284 1.93 9.65 6.13
C PHE A 284 3.10 8.77 5.75
N GLN A 285 2.81 7.56 5.24
CA GLN A 285 3.81 6.70 4.60
C GLN A 285 4.60 7.49 3.56
N GLY A 286 5.92 7.31 3.56
CA GLY A 286 6.83 7.96 2.62
C GLY A 286 7.05 9.46 2.81
N LEU A 287 6.44 10.03 3.85
CA LEU A 287 6.81 11.36 4.32
C LEU A 287 7.66 11.28 5.57
N THR A 288 8.58 12.21 5.67
CA THR A 288 9.31 12.51 6.90
C THR A 288 9.49 14.02 7.02
N ARG A 289 10.09 14.45 8.12
CA ARG A 289 10.50 15.85 8.32
C ARG A 289 11.61 16.23 7.33
N ASP A 290 11.82 17.53 7.20
CA ASP A 290 12.99 18.03 6.49
C ASP A 290 14.28 17.53 7.17
N HIS A 291 15.25 17.12 6.36
CA HIS A 291 16.53 16.54 6.78
C HIS A 291 17.55 16.63 5.64
N TYR A 292 18.83 16.56 5.98
CA TYR A 292 19.93 16.61 5.04
C TYR A 292 21.07 15.68 5.48
N LEU A 293 21.95 15.40 4.54
CA LEU A 293 23.23 14.75 4.76
C LEU A 293 24.31 15.68 4.21
N GLU A 294 25.16 16.21 5.07
CA GLU A 294 26.31 16.98 4.64
C GLU A 294 27.46 16.02 4.33
N VAL A 295 28.02 16.10 3.12
CA VAL A 295 29.05 15.19 2.63
C VAL A 295 30.32 15.98 2.33
N ASP A 296 31.39 15.69 3.05
CA ASP A 296 32.75 16.15 2.75
C ASP A 296 33.43 15.14 1.82
N LEU A 297 33.79 15.62 0.63
CA LEU A 297 34.42 14.81 -0.41
C LEU A 297 35.93 14.63 -0.20
N GLY A 298 36.54 15.39 0.71
CA GLY A 298 37.97 15.37 0.95
C GLY A 298 38.80 16.31 0.08
N ASP A 299 40.07 16.45 0.45
CA ASP A 299 41.02 17.37 -0.20
C ASP A 299 41.44 16.90 -1.60
N ASP A 300 41.41 15.60 -1.86
CA ASP A 300 41.74 14.95 -3.12
C ASP A 300 40.61 14.98 -4.15
N ALA A 301 39.40 15.39 -3.74
CA ALA A 301 38.29 15.59 -4.65
C ALA A 301 38.67 16.57 -5.79
N PRO A 302 38.40 16.21 -7.07
CA PRO A 302 38.72 17.06 -8.22
C PRO A 302 38.16 18.48 -8.05
N LYS A 303 39.04 19.49 -8.13
CA LYS A 303 38.65 20.91 -8.03
C LYS A 303 38.19 21.51 -9.37
N SER A 304 38.29 20.76 -10.46
CA SER A 304 37.77 21.14 -11.78
C SER A 304 37.38 19.91 -12.59
N GLY A 305 36.50 20.10 -13.58
CA GLY A 305 35.92 19.00 -14.37
C GLY A 305 34.62 18.46 -13.79
N SER A 306 34.16 17.33 -14.34
CA SER A 306 32.94 16.67 -13.89
C SER A 306 33.21 15.88 -12.60
N LEU A 307 32.37 16.10 -11.60
CA LEU A 307 32.38 15.38 -10.33
C LEU A 307 31.02 14.71 -10.15
N TYR A 308 31.03 13.42 -9.78
CA TYR A 308 29.83 12.62 -9.61
C TYR A 308 29.79 12.06 -8.20
N LEU A 309 28.70 12.33 -7.49
CA LEU A 309 28.37 11.60 -6.27
C LEU A 309 27.58 10.36 -6.65
N ILE A 310 28.10 9.18 -6.30
CA ILE A 310 27.41 7.91 -6.51
C ILE A 310 26.72 7.55 -5.21
N ALA A 311 25.39 7.47 -5.24
CA ALA A 311 24.57 7.10 -4.10
C ALA A 311 23.54 6.04 -4.51
N GLN A 312 23.28 5.10 -3.60
CA GLN A 312 22.21 4.13 -3.73
C GLN A 312 21.37 4.17 -2.45
N GLY A 313 20.06 4.11 -2.63
CA GLY A 313 19.11 4.10 -1.53
C GLY A 313 17.75 3.62 -2.02
N SER A 314 16.88 3.34 -1.06
CA SER A 314 15.49 2.97 -1.32
C SER A 314 14.59 3.98 -0.63
N ILE A 315 13.48 4.30 -1.30
CA ILE A 315 12.44 5.16 -0.74
C ILE A 315 11.22 4.29 -0.54
N HIS A 316 10.67 4.30 0.67
CA HIS A 316 9.31 3.82 0.88
C HIS A 316 8.39 4.96 0.46
N ASP A 317 7.81 4.92 -0.73
CA ASP A 317 7.12 6.03 -1.35
C ASP A 317 5.69 6.26 -0.82
N THR A 318 5.14 7.44 -1.13
CA THR A 318 3.75 7.78 -0.87
C THR A 318 2.86 7.15 -1.95
N GLU A 319 1.80 6.45 -1.56
CA GLU A 319 0.82 5.97 -2.54
C GLU A 319 -0.06 7.09 -3.11
N SER A 320 -0.71 6.81 -4.25
CA SER A 320 -1.57 7.78 -4.94
C SER A 320 -2.67 8.38 -4.06
N SER A 321 -3.29 7.60 -3.17
CA SER A 321 -4.32 8.08 -2.24
C SER A 321 -3.75 9.03 -1.18
N VAL A 322 -2.55 8.74 -0.68
CA VAL A 322 -1.79 9.64 0.21
C VAL A 322 -1.44 10.92 -0.51
N ASN A 323 -0.96 10.83 -1.75
CA ASN A 323 -0.64 12.00 -2.55
C ASN A 323 -1.88 12.89 -2.76
N VAL A 324 -3.06 12.31 -3.01
CA VAL A 324 -4.32 13.08 -3.04
C VAL A 324 -4.60 13.75 -1.70
N ALA A 325 -4.57 13.00 -0.60
CA ALA A 325 -4.85 13.55 0.73
C ALA A 325 -3.90 14.69 1.11
N ILE A 326 -2.60 14.54 0.82
CA ILE A 326 -1.61 15.59 1.05
C ILE A 326 -1.92 16.82 0.20
N THR A 327 -2.21 16.66 -1.10
CA THR A 327 -2.52 17.80 -2.01
C THR A 327 -3.79 18.56 -1.64
N GLN A 328 -4.71 17.95 -0.90
CA GLN A 328 -5.92 18.60 -0.39
C GLN A 328 -5.67 19.38 0.91
N GLY A 329 -4.58 19.07 1.62
CA GLY A 329 -4.11 19.82 2.77
C GLY A 329 -3.06 20.87 2.40
N SER A 330 -2.75 21.75 3.36
CA SER A 330 -1.68 22.75 3.24
C SER A 330 -0.52 22.53 4.21
N ARG A 331 -0.59 21.48 5.04
CA ARG A 331 0.35 21.26 6.14
C ARG A 331 1.62 20.52 5.71
N TRP A 332 1.51 19.67 4.70
CA TRP A 332 2.60 18.79 4.27
C TRP A 332 2.78 18.95 2.77
N HIS A 333 4.01 19.17 2.33
CA HIS A 333 4.38 19.16 0.91
C HIS A 333 5.61 18.26 0.77
N ALA A 334 5.52 17.28 -0.13
CA ALA A 334 6.66 16.43 -0.43
C ALA A 334 7.60 17.21 -1.36
N HIS A 335 8.89 17.18 -1.05
CA HIS A 335 9.93 17.73 -1.91
C HIS A 335 10.80 16.60 -2.42
N GLY A 336 11.23 16.69 -3.68
CA GLY A 336 12.25 15.79 -4.21
C GLY A 336 13.59 16.07 -3.54
N MET A 337 14.46 15.06 -3.50
CA MET A 337 15.83 15.24 -3.06
C MET A 337 16.55 16.25 -3.97
N SER A 338 17.14 17.28 -3.35
CA SER A 338 18.02 18.23 -4.00
C SER A 338 19.48 17.97 -3.59
N VAL A 339 20.40 18.48 -4.39
CA VAL A 339 21.83 18.54 -4.04
C VAL A 339 22.21 20.02 -4.04
N GLU A 340 22.83 20.46 -2.96
CA GLU A 340 23.36 21.81 -2.78
C GLU A 340 24.89 21.71 -2.65
N VAL A 341 25.61 22.64 -3.29
CA VAL A 341 27.09 22.64 -3.38
C VAL A 341 27.65 23.97 -2.93
#